data_AF-G1WIF9-F1
#
_entry.id   AF-G1WIF9-F1
#
_cell.length_a   1.000
_cell.length_b   1.000
_cell.length_c   1.000
_cell.angle_alpha   90.00
_cell.angle_beta   90.00
_cell.angle_gamma   90.00
#
_symmetry.space_group_name_H-M   'P 1'
#
loop_
_entity.id
_entity.type
_entity.pdbx_description
1 polymer ?
#
loop_
_entity_poly.entity_id
_entity_poly.type
_entity_poly.pdbx_seq_one_letter_code
_entity_poly.pdbx_strand_id
1 'polypeptide(L)'
;MGGFFESFLRVAMIVLIVGPVTAWVARVGAKERGDANESTERFTVRMPRAPRLLMAGCAIAFEVIMLVPYIWQGLSLGIWDHQLVWLGHGLALAALAVLALFSMPRIDVDGEEISARNIVGMRKRTTFDHITAATLHTQMMSIALYTEQGKFSSVSLEGVCSSNLLIRLAEEGIEVADAVQAPMTKASLCWAAIKPLTIVFLGMAAVFSLVLIFMAVFANVDIAVLAMVPFLFILLGAVLPLCMLSMPLRGVLLIGRQERELGFCFAREMAAHGATGTELEDEDWFVSISNARIVAFRRDYIKKISAVEDSDSGNRCMLTAKSGRKHKVYAAGSTLDDLRTWFRRGARKRTMTERAQDALETIG
;
A
#
# COMPACT_ATOMS: atom_id res chain seq x y z
N MET A 1 29.44 -27.92 -14.04
CA MET A 1 29.77 -26.59 -13.47
C MET A 1 29.20 -25.42 -14.28
N GLY A 2 29.00 -25.50 -15.60
CA GLY A 2 28.42 -24.41 -16.41
C GLY A 2 27.00 -23.97 -16.00
N GLY A 3 26.06 -24.89 -15.76
CA GLY A 3 24.67 -24.52 -15.43
C GLY A 3 24.47 -23.84 -14.07
N PHE A 4 25.31 -24.14 -13.08
CA PHE A 4 25.23 -23.51 -11.75
C PHE A 4 25.80 -22.10 -11.77
N PHE A 5 26.91 -21.89 -12.49
CA PHE A 5 27.51 -20.58 -12.70
C PHE A 5 26.62 -19.67 -13.58
N GLU A 6 26.00 -20.23 -14.61
CA GLU A 6 25.04 -19.51 -15.46
C GLU A 6 23.77 -19.14 -14.68
N SER A 7 23.24 -20.05 -13.86
CA SER A 7 22.11 -19.74 -12.96
C SER A 7 22.48 -18.69 -11.93
N PHE A 8 23.67 -18.79 -11.34
CA PHE A 8 24.20 -17.78 -10.42
C PHE A 8 24.36 -16.42 -11.08
N LEU A 9 24.89 -16.35 -12.31
CA LEU A 9 25.01 -15.11 -13.09
C LEU A 9 23.65 -14.51 -13.43
N ARG A 10 22.65 -15.33 -13.80
CA ARG A 10 21.28 -14.84 -14.05
C ARG A 10 20.65 -14.25 -12.80
N VAL A 11 20.78 -14.94 -11.66
CA VAL A 11 20.29 -14.44 -10.36
C VAL A 11 21.05 -13.19 -9.94
N ALA A 12 22.38 -13.18 -10.07
CA ALA A 12 23.21 -12.02 -9.76
C ALA A 12 22.85 -10.82 -10.65
N MET A 13 22.62 -11.03 -11.95
CA MET A 13 22.17 -9.98 -12.86
C MET A 13 20.78 -9.44 -12.47
N ILE A 14 19.83 -10.32 -12.13
CA ILE A 14 18.51 -9.90 -11.63
C ILE A 14 18.65 -9.07 -10.35
N VAL A 15 19.44 -9.54 -9.38
CA VAL A 15 19.62 -8.85 -8.09
C VAL A 15 20.38 -7.52 -8.25
N LEU A 16 21.44 -7.50 -9.06
CA LEU A 16 22.31 -6.33 -9.27
C LEU A 16 21.72 -5.30 -10.24
N ILE A 17 20.67 -5.64 -10.98
CA ILE A 17 19.94 -4.68 -11.82
C ILE A 17 18.62 -4.28 -11.14
N VAL A 18 17.78 -5.25 -10.78
CA VAL A 18 16.44 -4.96 -10.22
C VAL A 18 16.56 -4.24 -8.89
N GLY A 19 17.43 -4.69 -7.98
CA GLY A 19 17.61 -4.06 -6.66
C GLY A 19 18.07 -2.59 -6.74
N PRO A 20 19.13 -2.26 -7.50
CA PRO A 20 19.56 -0.88 -7.67
C PRO A 20 18.57 -0.01 -8.43
N VAL A 21 17.86 -0.55 -9.43
CA VAL A 21 16.82 0.18 -10.16
C VAL A 21 15.63 0.48 -9.25
N THR A 22 15.13 -0.48 -8.46
CA THR A 22 14.04 -0.23 -7.51
C THR A 22 14.46 0.79 -6.44
N ALA A 23 15.68 0.69 -5.91
CA ALA A 23 16.23 1.67 -4.98
C ALA A 23 16.41 3.06 -5.60
N TRP A 24 16.74 3.15 -6.88
CA TRP A 24 16.81 4.43 -7.60
C TRP A 24 15.42 5.04 -7.81
N VAL A 25 14.44 4.24 -8.25
CA VAL A 25 13.04 4.69 -8.41
C VAL A 25 12.47 5.21 -7.10
N ALA A 26 12.69 4.49 -6.00
CA ALA A 26 12.27 4.90 -4.67
C ALA A 26 12.89 6.27 -4.29
N ARG A 27 14.21 6.41 -4.45
CA ARG A 27 14.94 7.65 -4.14
C ARG A 27 14.49 8.83 -5.01
N VAL A 28 14.33 8.65 -6.31
CA VAL A 28 13.87 9.74 -7.19
C VAL A 28 12.41 10.08 -6.91
N GLY A 29 11.55 9.09 -6.67
CA GLY A 29 10.18 9.32 -6.26
C GLY A 29 10.07 10.05 -4.92
N ALA A 30 10.93 9.74 -3.95
CA ALA A 30 11.04 10.46 -2.68
C ALA A 30 11.54 11.90 -2.90
N LYS A 31 12.55 12.09 -3.74
CA LYS A 31 13.05 13.42 -4.10
C LYS A 31 11.98 14.28 -4.78
N GLU A 32 11.25 13.74 -5.76
CA GLU A 32 10.14 14.46 -6.41
C GLU A 32 9.02 14.83 -5.44
N ARG A 33 8.81 14.04 -4.38
CA ARG A 33 7.87 14.34 -3.29
C ARG A 33 8.41 15.45 -2.38
N GLY A 34 9.70 15.44 -2.06
CA GLY A 34 10.35 16.48 -1.27
C GLY A 34 10.53 17.81 -2.00
N ASP A 35 10.78 17.78 -3.31
CA ASP A 35 10.93 18.96 -4.18
C ASP A 35 9.57 19.55 -4.62
N ALA A 36 8.46 18.96 -4.17
CA ALA A 36 7.12 19.44 -4.45
C ALA A 36 6.92 20.84 -3.84
N ASN A 37 6.54 21.83 -4.65
CA ASN A 37 6.31 23.22 -4.21
C ASN A 37 5.53 23.27 -2.89
N GLU A 38 5.98 24.07 -1.91
CA GLU A 38 5.33 24.25 -0.61
C GLU A 38 3.99 25.00 -0.66
N SER A 39 3.55 25.39 -1.85
CA SER A 39 2.28 26.10 -2.06
C SER A 39 1.08 25.23 -1.66
N THR A 40 0.35 25.67 -0.64
CA THR A 40 -0.92 25.10 -0.18
C THR A 40 -2.13 25.62 -0.97
N GLU A 41 -1.98 26.73 -1.69
CA GLU A 41 -3.06 27.30 -2.52
C GLU A 41 -3.09 26.73 -3.94
N ARG A 42 -1.93 26.40 -4.51
CA ARG A 42 -1.79 25.89 -5.88
C ARG A 42 -0.89 24.69 -5.95
N PHE A 43 -1.47 23.52 -6.15
CA PHE A 43 -0.71 22.27 -6.26
C PHE A 43 -1.48 21.19 -7.02
N THR A 44 -0.74 20.13 -7.35
CA THR A 44 -1.28 18.97 -8.06
C THR A 44 -0.88 17.69 -7.34
N VAL A 45 -1.86 16.96 -6.82
CA VAL A 45 -1.66 15.60 -6.32
C VAL A 45 -1.70 14.62 -7.47
N ARG A 46 -0.57 13.97 -7.76
CA ARG A 46 -0.45 12.97 -8.84
C ARG A 46 0.65 11.97 -8.56
N MET A 47 0.61 10.80 -9.19
CA MET A 47 1.71 9.84 -9.15
C MET A 47 3.05 10.49 -9.57
N PRO A 48 4.19 10.16 -8.92
CA PRO A 48 5.50 10.66 -9.30
C PRO A 48 5.86 10.35 -10.75
N ARG A 49 6.65 11.22 -11.38
CA ARG A 49 7.07 11.11 -12.79
C ARG A 49 8.06 9.97 -12.98
N ALA A 50 9.04 9.81 -12.10
CA ALA A 50 10.05 8.76 -12.19
C ALA A 50 9.49 7.33 -12.36
N PRO A 51 8.60 6.81 -11.49
CA PRO A 51 8.01 5.47 -11.67
C PRO A 51 7.17 5.39 -12.95
N ARG A 52 6.49 6.48 -13.33
CA ARG A 52 5.69 6.52 -14.57
C ARG A 52 6.56 6.41 -15.82
N LEU A 53 7.62 7.19 -15.89
CA LEU A 53 8.56 7.20 -17.01
C LEU A 53 9.34 5.90 -17.10
N LEU A 54 9.77 5.34 -15.96
CA LEU A 54 10.46 4.06 -15.94
C LEU A 54 9.55 2.93 -16.42
N MET A 55 8.33 2.81 -15.90
CA MET A 55 7.41 1.75 -16.36
C MET A 55 7.02 1.92 -17.84
N ALA A 56 6.73 3.15 -18.28
CA ALA A 56 6.45 3.42 -19.69
C ALA A 56 7.66 3.10 -20.59
N GLY A 57 8.85 3.55 -20.19
CA GLY A 57 10.10 3.30 -20.91
C GLY A 57 10.44 1.82 -20.99
N CYS A 58 10.30 1.07 -19.89
CA CYS A 58 10.49 -0.38 -19.87
C CYS A 58 9.50 -1.09 -20.78
N ALA A 59 8.21 -0.73 -20.71
CA ALA A 59 7.19 -1.35 -21.57
C ALA A 59 7.44 -1.05 -23.05
N ILE A 60 7.76 0.20 -23.41
CA ILE A 60 8.07 0.59 -24.79
C ILE A 60 9.35 -0.09 -25.28
N ALA A 61 10.42 -0.07 -24.48
CA ALA A 61 11.68 -0.72 -24.83
C ALA A 61 11.48 -2.23 -25.02
N PHE A 62 10.70 -2.86 -24.14
CA PHE A 62 10.33 -4.26 -24.26
C PHE A 62 9.56 -4.53 -25.55
N GLU A 63 8.52 -3.74 -25.85
CA GLU A 63 7.76 -3.83 -27.11
C GLU A 63 8.69 -3.69 -28.33
N VAL A 64 9.60 -2.72 -28.34
CA VAL A 64 10.55 -2.52 -29.44
C VAL A 64 11.52 -3.69 -29.57
N ILE A 65 12.05 -4.21 -28.46
CA ILE A 65 12.95 -5.38 -28.45
C ILE A 65 12.26 -6.63 -28.96
N MET A 66 10.95 -6.79 -28.74
CA MET A 66 10.18 -7.93 -29.24
C MET A 66 9.76 -7.73 -30.71
N LEU A 67 9.38 -6.52 -31.11
CA LEU A 67 8.87 -6.18 -32.44
C LEU A 67 9.98 -6.08 -33.50
N VAL A 68 11.16 -5.54 -33.16
CA VAL A 68 12.26 -5.33 -34.12
C VAL A 68 12.79 -6.66 -34.68
N PRO A 69 13.11 -7.69 -33.88
CA PRO A 69 13.48 -9.00 -34.39
C PRO A 69 12.35 -9.66 -35.18
N TYR A 70 11.10 -9.48 -34.75
CA TYR A 70 9.92 -10.04 -35.43
C TYR A 70 9.76 -9.47 -36.86
N ILE A 71 9.91 -8.14 -37.01
CA ILE A 71 9.85 -7.47 -38.32
C ILE A 71 11.08 -7.81 -39.16
N TRP A 72 12.28 -7.83 -38.56
CA TRP A 72 13.55 -8.00 -39.27
C TRP A 72 13.80 -9.44 -39.76
N GLN A 73 13.39 -10.46 -39.00
CA GLN A 73 13.60 -11.87 -39.37
C GLN A 73 12.49 -12.45 -40.26
N GLY A 74 11.41 -11.69 -40.51
CA GLY A 74 10.34 -12.04 -41.45
C GLY A 74 9.75 -13.43 -41.24
N LEU A 75 8.76 -13.57 -40.35
CA LEU A 75 8.00 -14.82 -40.04
C LEU A 75 8.83 -16.03 -39.58
N SER A 76 10.15 -16.05 -39.75
CA SER A 76 11.04 -17.08 -39.23
C SER A 76 11.57 -16.65 -37.86
N LEU A 77 10.71 -16.75 -36.86
CA LEU A 77 11.12 -16.72 -35.48
C LEU A 77 11.95 -17.99 -35.20
N GLY A 78 13.28 -17.88 -35.23
CA GLY A 78 14.17 -18.97 -34.86
C GLY A 78 14.00 -19.39 -33.38
N ILE A 79 14.91 -18.94 -32.51
CA ILE A 79 15.07 -19.40 -31.11
C ILE A 79 13.90 -18.96 -30.19
N TRP A 80 13.06 -18.02 -30.65
CA TRP A 80 11.95 -17.46 -29.88
C TRP A 80 10.63 -18.04 -30.38
N ASP A 81 10.03 -18.97 -29.63
CA ASP A 81 8.71 -19.52 -29.97
C ASP A 81 7.69 -18.38 -30.16
N HIS A 82 6.82 -18.49 -31.17
CA HIS A 82 5.70 -17.58 -31.44
C HIS A 82 4.89 -17.28 -30.18
N GLN A 83 4.71 -18.29 -29.32
CA GLN A 83 4.02 -18.14 -28.04
C GLN A 83 4.77 -17.23 -27.07
N LEU A 84 6.10 -17.31 -27.02
CA LEU A 84 6.92 -16.49 -26.12
C LEU A 84 6.89 -15.02 -26.53
N VAL A 85 6.79 -14.73 -27.82
CA VAL A 85 6.66 -13.36 -28.34
C VAL A 85 5.36 -12.71 -27.89
N TRP A 86 4.23 -13.38 -28.09
CA TRP A 86 2.93 -12.87 -27.66
C TRP A 86 2.77 -12.81 -26.14
N LEU A 87 3.43 -13.70 -25.39
CA LEU A 87 3.45 -13.62 -23.93
C LEU A 87 4.12 -12.32 -23.48
N GLY A 88 5.23 -11.97 -24.13
CA GLY A 88 5.90 -10.69 -23.94
C GLY A 88 4.98 -9.50 -24.20
N HIS A 89 4.33 -9.46 -25.36
CA HIS A 89 3.40 -8.38 -25.72
C HIS A 89 2.22 -8.28 -24.73
N GLY A 90 1.63 -9.42 -24.36
CA GLY A 90 0.56 -9.46 -23.36
C GLY A 90 1.00 -8.85 -22.02
N LEU A 91 2.22 -9.17 -21.56
CA LEU A 91 2.77 -8.63 -20.33
C LEU A 91 3.05 -7.12 -20.42
N ALA A 92 3.62 -6.64 -21.53
CA ALA A 92 3.89 -5.22 -21.74
C ALA A 92 2.61 -4.39 -21.86
N LEU A 93 1.60 -4.87 -22.60
CA LEU A 93 0.28 -4.25 -22.67
C LEU A 93 -0.40 -4.21 -21.30
N ALA A 94 -0.33 -5.29 -20.53
CA ALA A 94 -0.86 -5.31 -19.18
C ALA A 94 -0.14 -4.30 -18.27
N ALA A 95 1.18 -4.19 -18.35
CA ALA A 95 1.97 -3.20 -17.61
C ALA A 95 1.59 -1.76 -17.99
N LEU A 96 1.39 -1.47 -19.28
CA LEU A 96 0.92 -0.17 -19.76
C LEU A 96 -0.51 0.14 -19.29
N ALA A 97 -1.41 -0.84 -19.30
CA ALA A 97 -2.77 -0.69 -18.81
C ALA A 97 -2.79 -0.38 -17.31
N VAL A 98 -2.01 -1.11 -16.51
CA VAL A 98 -1.82 -0.84 -15.08
C VAL A 98 -1.28 0.57 -14.88
N LEU A 99 -0.23 0.95 -15.61
CA LEU A 99 0.35 2.29 -15.53
C LEU A 99 -0.66 3.39 -15.86
N ALA A 100 -1.49 3.19 -16.88
CA ALA A 100 -2.54 4.14 -17.25
C ALA A 100 -3.55 4.30 -16.10
N LEU A 101 -4.01 3.20 -15.49
CA LEU A 101 -4.98 3.23 -14.40
C LEU A 101 -4.44 3.96 -13.15
N PHE A 102 -3.18 3.75 -12.79
CA PHE A 102 -2.57 4.40 -11.61
C PHE A 102 -2.11 5.85 -11.88
N SER A 103 -1.87 6.23 -13.14
CA SER A 103 -1.44 7.58 -13.49
C SER A 103 -2.60 8.55 -13.80
N MET A 104 -3.81 8.05 -14.02
CA MET A 104 -5.00 8.86 -14.29
C MET A 104 -5.55 9.63 -13.10
N PRO A 105 -5.61 9.06 -11.87
CA PRO A 105 -6.06 9.78 -10.69
C PRO A 105 -5.18 10.99 -10.42
N ARG A 106 -5.81 12.16 -10.37
CA ARG A 106 -5.14 13.43 -10.11
C ARG A 106 -6.10 14.39 -9.43
N ILE A 107 -5.60 15.15 -8.47
CA ILE A 107 -6.31 16.27 -7.87
C ILE A 107 -5.50 17.53 -8.18
N ASP A 108 -6.13 18.51 -8.79
CA ASP A 108 -5.58 19.83 -9.05
C ASP A 108 -6.30 20.83 -8.17
N VAL A 109 -5.52 21.56 -7.38
CA VAL A 109 -5.98 22.63 -6.49
C VAL A 109 -5.44 23.94 -7.05
N ASP A 110 -6.34 24.88 -7.32
CA ASP A 110 -6.04 26.22 -7.81
C ASP A 110 -6.85 27.26 -7.02
N GLY A 111 -6.28 27.73 -5.93
CA GLY A 111 -6.97 28.56 -4.94
C GLY A 111 -8.14 27.79 -4.34
N GLU A 112 -9.35 28.33 -4.51
CA GLU A 112 -10.58 27.72 -4.02
C GLU A 112 -11.13 26.60 -4.91
N GLU A 113 -10.68 26.51 -6.17
CA GLU A 113 -11.14 25.46 -7.07
C GLU A 113 -10.36 24.16 -6.86
N ILE A 114 -11.10 23.08 -6.70
CA ILE A 114 -10.57 21.72 -6.72
C ILE A 114 -11.14 20.96 -7.91
N SER A 115 -10.25 20.45 -8.74
CA SER A 115 -10.61 19.57 -9.84
C SER A 115 -9.98 18.20 -9.67
N ALA A 116 -10.81 17.18 -9.80
CA ALA A 116 -10.39 15.80 -9.65
C ALA A 116 -10.60 15.03 -10.95
N ARG A 117 -9.63 14.19 -11.28
CA ARG A 117 -9.75 13.17 -12.33
C ARG A 117 -9.74 11.80 -11.67
N ASN A 118 -10.70 10.96 -12.04
CA ASN A 118 -10.74 9.57 -11.56
C ASN A 118 -9.93 8.62 -12.46
N ILE A 119 -9.90 7.33 -12.09
CA ILE A 119 -9.19 6.26 -12.84
C ILE A 119 -9.70 6.13 -14.28
N VAL A 120 -10.97 6.46 -14.54
CA VAL A 120 -11.60 6.39 -15.88
C VAL A 120 -11.35 7.67 -16.70
N GLY A 121 -10.68 8.67 -16.13
CA GLY A 121 -10.40 9.95 -16.78
C GLY A 121 -11.54 10.97 -16.72
N MET A 122 -12.67 10.64 -16.07
CA MET A 122 -13.76 11.59 -15.83
C MET A 122 -13.30 12.70 -14.89
N ARG A 123 -13.64 13.94 -15.25
CA ARG A 123 -13.28 15.14 -14.47
C ARG A 123 -14.49 15.61 -13.68
N LYS A 124 -14.26 15.90 -12.40
CA LYS A 124 -15.20 16.59 -11.53
C LYS A 124 -14.54 17.87 -11.02
N ARG A 125 -15.34 18.92 -10.83
CA ARG A 125 -14.90 20.20 -10.29
C ARG A 125 -15.83 20.59 -9.16
N THR A 126 -15.26 21.14 -8.10
CA THR A 126 -15.99 21.76 -7.00
C THR A 126 -15.10 22.83 -6.37
N THR A 127 -15.59 23.52 -5.35
CA THR A 127 -14.79 24.41 -4.49
C THR A 127 -14.47 23.72 -3.17
N PHE A 128 -13.45 24.22 -2.46
CA PHE A 128 -13.10 23.74 -1.12
C PHE A 128 -14.24 23.91 -0.11
N ASP A 129 -15.01 24.99 -0.20
CA ASP A 129 -16.21 25.24 0.63
C ASP A 129 -17.24 24.10 0.60
N HIS A 130 -17.28 23.34 -0.51
CA HIS A 130 -18.20 22.22 -0.67
C HIS A 130 -17.61 20.87 -0.21
N ILE A 131 -16.34 20.84 0.20
CA ILE A 131 -15.73 19.66 0.80
C ILE A 131 -16.13 19.64 2.28
N THR A 132 -17.00 18.69 2.62
CA THR A 132 -17.54 18.59 3.98
C THR A 132 -16.76 17.61 4.85
N ALA A 133 -16.07 16.64 4.24
CA ALA A 133 -15.31 15.64 4.97
C ALA A 133 -14.19 15.04 4.12
N ALA A 134 -13.13 14.59 4.79
CA ALA A 134 -12.08 13.77 4.21
C ALA A 134 -11.94 12.47 5.00
N THR A 135 -11.73 11.35 4.31
CA THR A 135 -11.38 10.10 4.96
C THR A 135 -10.03 9.60 4.50
N LEU A 136 -9.24 9.11 5.44
CA LEU A 136 -7.92 8.57 5.22
C LEU A 136 -7.94 7.08 5.47
N HIS A 137 -7.46 6.31 4.50
CA HIS A 137 -7.20 4.89 4.67
C HIS A 137 -5.69 4.67 4.73
N THR A 138 -5.14 4.63 5.95
CA THR A 138 -3.67 4.51 6.18
C THR A 138 -3.10 3.28 5.49
N GLN A 139 -3.74 2.12 5.62
CA GLN A 139 -3.25 0.88 5.00
C GLN A 139 -3.32 0.83 3.46
N MET A 140 -4.17 1.66 2.83
CA MET A 140 -4.24 1.76 1.37
C MET A 140 -3.52 2.99 0.83
N MET A 141 -2.90 3.76 1.73
CA MET A 141 -2.26 5.04 1.42
C MET A 141 -3.15 5.87 0.50
N SER A 142 -4.43 6.02 0.87
CA SER A 142 -5.40 6.73 0.03
C SER A 142 -6.24 7.69 0.84
N ILE A 143 -6.45 8.88 0.30
CA ILE A 143 -7.39 9.87 0.83
C ILE A 143 -8.60 9.97 -0.08
N ALA A 144 -9.79 10.06 0.50
CA ALA A 144 -11.04 10.26 -0.20
C ALA A 144 -11.70 11.55 0.29
N LEU A 145 -12.13 12.38 -0.65
CA LEU A 145 -12.81 13.65 -0.38
C LEU A 145 -14.31 13.48 -0.61
N TYR A 146 -15.09 14.04 0.29
CA TYR A 146 -16.54 13.97 0.27
C TYR A 146 -17.14 15.37 0.17
N THR A 147 -18.22 15.43 -0.58
CA THR A 147 -19.13 16.58 -0.67
C THR A 147 -20.46 16.16 -0.07
N GLU A 148 -21.41 17.09 0.07
CA GLU A 148 -22.79 16.78 0.47
C GLU A 148 -23.45 15.70 -0.40
N GLN A 149 -23.07 15.63 -1.67
CA GLN A 149 -23.59 14.66 -2.64
C GLN A 149 -22.88 13.29 -2.58
N GLY A 150 -21.94 13.11 -1.65
CA GLY A 150 -21.17 11.89 -1.47
C GLY A 150 -19.73 11.99 -1.97
N LYS A 151 -19.14 10.85 -2.36
CA LYS A 151 -17.71 10.75 -2.69
C LYS A 151 -17.36 11.57 -3.94
N PHE A 152 -16.57 12.63 -3.74
CA PHE A 152 -16.09 13.49 -4.81
C PHE A 152 -14.93 12.83 -5.55
N SER A 153 -13.86 12.51 -4.81
CA SER A 153 -12.62 11.98 -5.38
C SER A 153 -11.88 11.06 -4.41
N SER A 154 -10.94 10.30 -4.94
CA SER A 154 -9.98 9.50 -4.17
C SER A 154 -8.64 9.56 -4.86
N VAL A 155 -7.57 9.78 -4.10
CA VAL A 155 -6.20 9.80 -4.62
C VAL A 155 -5.27 9.02 -3.70
N SER A 156 -4.22 8.44 -4.26
CA SER A 156 -3.14 7.85 -3.47
C SER A 156 -2.32 8.95 -2.82
N LEU A 157 -2.03 8.78 -1.53
CA LEU A 157 -1.08 9.59 -0.78
C LEU A 157 0.34 9.43 -1.30
N GLU A 158 0.68 8.33 -1.97
CA GLU A 158 2.00 8.16 -2.60
C GLU A 158 2.26 9.16 -3.75
N GLY A 159 1.25 9.94 -4.13
CA GLY A 159 1.39 11.05 -5.05
C GLY A 159 2.31 12.18 -4.55
N VAL A 160 2.90 12.90 -5.49
CA VAL A 160 3.54 14.21 -5.28
C VAL A 160 2.52 15.20 -4.72
N CYS A 161 2.91 16.10 -3.80
CA CYS A 161 2.04 17.10 -3.15
C CYS A 161 0.91 16.56 -2.27
N SER A 162 0.90 15.27 -1.90
CA SER A 162 -0.12 14.73 -0.97
C SER A 162 -0.06 15.37 0.42
N SER A 163 1.14 15.75 0.88
CA SER A 163 1.36 16.55 2.08
C SER A 163 0.64 17.91 2.02
N ASN A 164 0.75 18.62 0.90
CA ASN A 164 0.08 19.92 0.72
C ASN A 164 -1.44 19.80 0.81
N LEU A 165 -2.00 18.69 0.29
CA LEU A 165 -3.43 18.42 0.41
C LEU A 165 -3.83 18.24 1.89
N LEU A 166 -3.03 17.53 2.67
CA LEU A 166 -3.30 17.32 4.10
C LEU A 166 -3.19 18.63 4.89
N ILE A 167 -2.20 19.46 4.57
CA ILE A 167 -2.02 20.78 5.19
C ILE A 167 -3.20 21.68 4.84
N ARG A 168 -3.59 21.76 3.57
CA ARG A 168 -4.72 22.58 3.11
C ARG A 168 -6.04 22.15 3.76
N LEU A 169 -6.29 20.85 3.90
CA LEU A 169 -7.46 20.34 4.62
C LEU A 169 -7.45 20.74 6.10
N ALA A 170 -6.28 20.76 6.74
CA ALA A 170 -6.14 21.20 8.12
C ALA A 170 -6.35 22.72 8.27
N GLU A 171 -5.85 23.53 7.32
CA GLU A 171 -6.06 24.98 7.28
C GLU A 171 -7.54 25.34 7.17
N GLU A 172 -8.29 24.60 6.34
CA GLU A 172 -9.75 24.76 6.17
C GLU A 172 -10.58 24.15 7.31
N GLY A 173 -9.93 23.57 8.33
CA GLY A 173 -10.62 22.96 9.47
C GLY A 173 -11.41 21.68 9.13
N ILE A 174 -11.13 21.05 7.97
CA ILE A 174 -11.78 19.82 7.56
C ILE A 174 -11.16 18.64 8.31
N GLU A 175 -11.90 18.05 9.24
CA GLU A 175 -11.43 16.86 9.96
C GLU A 175 -11.25 15.67 9.01
N VAL A 176 -10.04 15.14 9.00
CA VAL A 176 -9.72 13.89 8.29
C VAL A 176 -10.06 12.72 9.22
N ALA A 177 -11.08 11.94 8.89
CA ALA A 177 -11.47 10.76 9.67
C ALA A 177 -10.83 9.47 9.15
N ASP A 178 -10.83 8.38 9.94
CA ASP A 178 -10.47 7.05 9.43
C ASP A 178 -11.54 6.56 8.44
N ALA A 179 -11.11 6.06 7.29
CA ALA A 179 -12.01 5.47 6.30
C ALA A 179 -12.72 4.20 6.82
N VAL A 180 -12.17 3.55 7.84
CA VAL A 180 -12.83 2.46 8.54
C VAL A 180 -13.60 3.04 9.72
N GLN A 181 -14.93 3.09 9.64
CA GLN A 181 -15.80 3.54 10.74
C GLN A 181 -16.38 2.38 11.58
N ALA A 182 -15.95 1.15 11.30
CA ALA A 182 -16.44 -0.02 12.03
C ALA A 182 -15.95 -0.04 13.48
N PRO A 183 -16.72 -0.60 14.42
CA PRO A 183 -16.28 -0.81 15.80
C PRO A 183 -14.99 -1.62 15.86
N MET A 184 -14.05 -1.18 16.68
CA MET A 184 -12.74 -1.81 16.79
C MET A 184 -12.83 -3.17 17.51
N THR A 185 -12.78 -4.24 16.72
CA THR A 185 -12.76 -5.63 17.18
C THR A 185 -11.56 -6.39 16.62
N LYS A 186 -11.16 -7.50 17.28
CA LYS A 186 -10.10 -8.40 16.81
C LYS A 186 -10.30 -8.84 15.36
N ALA A 187 -11.54 -9.15 14.97
CA ALA A 187 -11.89 -9.55 13.60
C ALA A 187 -11.77 -8.39 12.62
N SER A 188 -12.27 -7.19 12.98
CA SER A 188 -12.17 -6.00 12.13
C SER A 188 -10.71 -5.58 11.91
N LEU A 189 -9.86 -5.64 12.93
CA LEU A 189 -8.43 -5.32 12.81
C LEU A 189 -7.71 -6.35 11.92
N CYS A 190 -8.03 -7.63 12.08
CA CYS A 190 -7.48 -8.70 11.24
C CYS A 190 -7.88 -8.50 9.77
N TRP A 191 -9.15 -8.22 9.50
CA TRP A 191 -9.63 -7.94 8.16
C TRP A 191 -9.01 -6.67 7.57
N ALA A 192 -8.93 -5.58 8.35
CA ALA A 192 -8.32 -4.34 7.92
C ALA A 192 -6.83 -4.49 7.58
N ALA A 193 -6.10 -5.34 8.31
CA ALA A 193 -4.70 -5.64 8.06
C ALA A 193 -4.48 -6.46 6.78
N ILE A 194 -5.35 -7.43 6.48
CA ILE A 194 -5.18 -8.32 5.30
C ILE A 194 -5.78 -7.72 4.02
N LYS A 195 -6.81 -6.88 4.14
CA LYS A 195 -7.56 -6.32 2.99
C LYS A 195 -6.69 -5.66 1.92
N PRO A 196 -5.69 -4.80 2.23
CA PRO A 196 -4.83 -4.21 1.20
C PRO A 196 -4.08 -5.28 0.41
N LEU A 197 -3.55 -6.28 1.10
CA LEU A 197 -2.79 -7.37 0.49
C LEU A 197 -3.70 -8.25 -0.39
N THR A 198 -4.91 -8.55 0.05
CA THR A 198 -5.91 -9.25 -0.76
C THR A 198 -6.24 -8.49 -2.05
N ILE A 199 -6.37 -7.17 -1.99
CA ILE A 199 -6.64 -6.34 -3.17
C ILE A 199 -5.46 -6.39 -4.15
N VAL A 200 -4.22 -6.31 -3.64
CA VAL A 200 -3.01 -6.44 -4.47
C VAL A 200 -2.98 -7.79 -5.18
N PHE A 201 -3.24 -8.89 -4.45
CA PHE A 201 -3.28 -10.22 -5.05
C PHE A 201 -4.40 -10.39 -6.08
N LEU A 202 -5.57 -9.81 -5.81
CA LEU A 202 -6.70 -9.82 -6.75
C LEU A 202 -6.37 -9.02 -8.02
N GLY A 203 -5.69 -7.89 -7.87
CA GLY A 203 -5.17 -7.10 -8.98
C GLY A 203 -4.17 -7.89 -9.84
N MET A 204 -3.23 -8.60 -9.21
CA MET A 204 -2.31 -9.50 -9.93
C MET A 204 -3.06 -10.63 -10.64
N ALA A 205 -4.06 -11.24 -10.02
CA ALA A 205 -4.90 -12.25 -10.66
C ALA A 205 -5.61 -11.69 -11.91
N ALA A 206 -6.15 -10.48 -11.83
CA ALA A 206 -6.78 -9.81 -12.97
C ALA A 206 -5.78 -9.54 -14.11
N VAL A 207 -4.56 -9.08 -13.78
CA VAL A 207 -3.48 -8.87 -14.74
C VAL A 207 -3.08 -10.17 -15.43
N PHE A 208 -2.82 -11.24 -14.68
CA PHE A 208 -2.49 -12.54 -15.27
C PHE A 208 -3.64 -13.09 -16.11
N SER A 209 -4.89 -12.90 -15.68
CA SER A 209 -6.06 -13.32 -16.45
C SER A 209 -6.16 -12.58 -17.78
N LEU A 210 -5.87 -11.27 -17.81
CA LEU A 210 -5.81 -10.50 -19.05
C LEU A 210 -4.72 -11.03 -19.99
N VAL A 211 -3.54 -11.34 -19.46
CA VAL A 211 -2.44 -11.93 -20.24
C VAL A 211 -2.85 -13.29 -20.80
N LEU A 212 -3.48 -14.16 -20.01
CA LEU A 212 -3.96 -15.47 -20.48
C LEU A 212 -5.03 -15.35 -21.57
N ILE A 213 -5.97 -14.41 -21.42
CA ILE A 213 -6.99 -14.12 -22.45
C ILE A 213 -6.32 -13.66 -23.74
N PHE A 214 -5.37 -12.73 -23.63
CA PHE A 214 -4.59 -12.25 -24.77
C PHE A 214 -3.85 -13.42 -25.46
N MET A 215 -3.22 -14.31 -24.70
CA MET A 215 -2.52 -15.49 -25.21
C MET A 215 -3.46 -16.46 -25.94
N ALA A 216 -4.64 -16.73 -25.39
CA ALA A 216 -5.62 -17.60 -26.03
C ALA A 216 -6.11 -17.02 -27.37
N VAL A 217 -6.24 -15.68 -27.46
CA VAL A 217 -6.74 -15.01 -28.66
C VAL A 217 -5.66 -14.85 -29.74
N PHE A 218 -4.45 -14.44 -29.37
CA PHE A 218 -3.42 -14.01 -30.33
C PHE A 218 -2.29 -15.02 -30.54
N ALA A 219 -2.03 -15.90 -29.56
CA ALA A 219 -0.91 -16.82 -29.60
C ALA A 219 -1.29 -18.26 -29.97
N ASN A 220 -2.55 -18.50 -30.39
CA ASN A 220 -3.13 -19.82 -30.67
C ASN A 220 -2.90 -20.82 -29.52
N VAL A 221 -2.85 -20.32 -28.28
CA VAL A 221 -2.80 -21.18 -27.09
C VAL A 221 -4.17 -21.81 -26.89
N ASP A 222 -4.19 -23.08 -26.51
CA ASP A 222 -5.43 -23.82 -26.27
C ASP A 222 -6.35 -23.05 -25.31
N ILE A 223 -7.62 -22.90 -25.69
CA ILE A 223 -8.64 -22.23 -24.90
C ILE A 223 -8.81 -22.88 -23.52
N ALA A 224 -8.42 -24.14 -23.37
CA ALA A 224 -8.34 -24.85 -22.09
C ALA A 224 -7.48 -24.10 -21.05
N VAL A 225 -6.50 -23.28 -21.47
CA VAL A 225 -5.69 -22.46 -20.56
C VAL A 225 -6.53 -21.41 -19.81
N LEU A 226 -7.68 -20.98 -20.36
CA LEU A 226 -8.61 -20.09 -19.65
C LEU A 226 -9.22 -20.74 -18.40
N ALA A 227 -9.22 -22.07 -18.31
CA ALA A 227 -9.62 -22.77 -17.08
C ALA A 227 -8.69 -22.45 -15.89
N MET A 228 -7.48 -21.92 -16.13
CA MET A 228 -6.59 -21.45 -15.07
C MET A 228 -7.04 -20.12 -14.45
N VAL A 229 -7.85 -19.31 -15.14
CA VAL A 229 -8.34 -18.02 -14.63
C VAL A 229 -9.03 -18.17 -13.27
N PRO A 230 -10.08 -19.00 -13.09
CA PRO A 230 -10.71 -19.17 -11.78
C PRO A 230 -9.72 -19.71 -10.73
N PHE A 231 -8.77 -20.55 -11.12
CA PHE A 231 -7.73 -21.05 -10.22
C PHE A 231 -6.79 -19.93 -9.74
N LEU A 232 -6.41 -18.99 -10.61
CA LEU A 232 -5.62 -17.81 -10.25
C LEU A 232 -6.36 -16.94 -9.23
N PHE A 233 -7.66 -16.71 -9.42
CA PHE A 233 -8.47 -15.95 -8.48
C PHE A 233 -8.61 -16.64 -7.13
N ILE A 234 -8.74 -17.96 -7.09
CA ILE A 234 -8.77 -18.72 -5.83
C ILE A 234 -7.40 -18.70 -5.15
N LEU A 235 -6.33 -19.00 -5.89
CA LEU A 235 -4.98 -19.09 -5.36
C LEU A 235 -4.50 -17.73 -4.83
N LEU A 236 -4.57 -16.69 -5.66
CA LEU A 236 -4.10 -15.36 -5.31
C LEU A 236 -5.10 -14.63 -4.42
N GLY A 237 -6.40 -14.68 -4.74
CA GLY A 237 -7.43 -13.92 -4.02
C GLY A 237 -7.89 -14.53 -2.70
N ALA A 238 -7.69 -15.83 -2.46
CA ALA A 238 -8.12 -16.49 -1.24
C ALA A 238 -6.99 -17.23 -0.51
N VAL A 239 -6.29 -18.15 -1.17
CA VAL A 239 -5.30 -19.02 -0.51
C VAL A 239 -4.10 -18.22 0.00
N LEU A 240 -3.50 -17.35 -0.82
CA LEU A 240 -2.37 -16.53 -0.40
C LEU A 240 -2.71 -15.58 0.77
N PRO A 241 -3.80 -14.78 0.72
CA PRO A 241 -4.26 -13.99 1.87
C PRO A 241 -4.46 -14.84 3.12
N LEU A 242 -5.06 -16.03 2.98
CA LEU A 242 -5.29 -16.95 4.09
C LEU A 242 -3.96 -17.41 4.74
N CYS A 243 -2.96 -17.77 3.94
CA CYS A 243 -1.62 -18.11 4.44
C CYS A 243 -0.96 -16.91 5.17
N MET A 244 -1.20 -15.70 4.68
CA MET A 244 -0.61 -14.48 5.23
C MET A 244 -1.36 -13.93 6.45
N LEU A 245 -2.53 -14.49 6.81
CA LEU A 245 -3.19 -14.22 8.10
C LEU A 245 -2.32 -14.54 9.31
N SER A 246 -1.29 -15.37 9.13
CA SER A 246 -0.28 -15.63 10.17
C SER A 246 0.38 -14.35 10.72
N MET A 247 0.45 -13.28 9.93
CA MET A 247 1.00 -11.98 10.36
C MET A 247 0.08 -11.24 11.34
N PRO A 248 -1.18 -10.88 11.00
CA PRO A 248 -2.09 -10.21 11.94
C PRO A 248 -2.50 -11.13 13.11
N LEU A 249 -2.54 -12.45 12.91
CA LEU A 249 -2.94 -13.40 13.96
C LEU A 249 -2.02 -13.32 15.19
N ARG A 250 -0.72 -13.05 15.02
CA ARG A 250 0.19 -12.84 16.16
C ARG A 250 -0.23 -11.68 17.05
N GLY A 251 -0.66 -10.57 16.45
CA GLY A 251 -1.18 -9.41 17.18
C GLY A 251 -2.50 -9.73 17.88
N VAL A 252 -3.42 -10.44 17.21
CA VAL A 252 -4.67 -10.90 17.82
C VAL A 252 -4.42 -11.84 19.01
N LEU A 253 -3.46 -12.75 18.92
CA LEU A 253 -3.07 -13.64 20.01
C LEU A 253 -2.47 -12.88 21.19
N LEU A 254 -1.74 -11.79 20.95
CA LEU A 254 -1.22 -10.91 22.00
C LEU A 254 -2.35 -10.14 22.70
N ILE A 255 -3.35 -9.65 21.97
CA ILE A 255 -4.56 -9.08 22.56
C ILE A 255 -5.26 -10.12 23.45
N GLY A 256 -5.46 -11.34 22.93
CA GLY A 256 -6.08 -12.43 23.69
C GLY A 256 -5.30 -12.86 24.94
N ARG A 257 -3.98 -12.66 24.97
CA ARG A 257 -3.17 -12.87 26.18
C ARG A 257 -3.37 -11.75 27.19
N GLN A 258 -3.42 -10.49 26.74
CA GLN A 258 -3.71 -9.35 27.61
C GLN A 258 -5.10 -9.49 28.25
N GLU A 259 -6.11 -9.89 27.48
CA GLU A 259 -7.48 -10.20 27.99
C GLU A 259 -7.44 -11.22 29.14
N ARG A 260 -6.63 -12.28 29.01
CA ARG A 260 -6.50 -13.33 30.04
C ARG A 260 -5.69 -12.89 31.26
N GLU A 261 -4.60 -12.14 31.05
CA GLU A 261 -3.71 -11.72 32.15
C GLU A 261 -4.32 -10.58 32.98
N LEU A 262 -5.13 -9.70 32.36
CA LEU A 262 -5.71 -8.52 33.02
C LEU A 262 -7.23 -8.65 33.27
N GLY A 263 -7.89 -9.68 32.75
CA GLY A 263 -9.29 -9.98 33.05
C GLY A 263 -10.32 -9.06 32.38
N PHE A 264 -10.04 -8.58 31.16
CA PHE A 264 -10.94 -7.71 30.39
C PHE A 264 -11.40 -8.36 29.08
N CYS A 265 -12.36 -7.74 28.40
CA CYS A 265 -12.81 -8.10 27.05
C CYS A 265 -12.48 -6.95 26.10
N PHE A 266 -11.59 -7.18 25.12
CA PHE A 266 -11.10 -6.12 24.24
C PHE A 266 -12.23 -5.40 23.50
N ALA A 267 -13.20 -6.15 22.97
CA ALA A 267 -14.31 -5.55 22.24
C ALA A 267 -15.18 -4.63 23.11
N ARG A 268 -15.35 -4.96 24.41
CA ARG A 268 -16.11 -4.11 25.35
C ARG A 268 -15.31 -2.88 25.76
N GLU A 269 -14.01 -3.04 25.98
CA GLU A 269 -13.13 -1.94 26.35
C GLU A 269 -12.99 -0.95 25.18
N MET A 270 -12.75 -1.42 23.96
CA MET A 270 -12.75 -0.58 22.78
C MET A 270 -14.09 0.14 22.57
N ALA A 271 -15.22 -0.54 22.80
CA ALA A 271 -16.53 0.10 22.73
C ALA A 271 -16.73 1.18 23.81
N ALA A 272 -16.24 0.96 25.04
CA ALA A 272 -16.30 1.94 26.13
C ALA A 272 -15.45 3.19 25.83
N HIS A 273 -14.34 3.02 25.11
CA HIS A 273 -13.49 4.11 24.63
C HIS A 273 -14.01 4.77 23.34
N GLY A 274 -15.15 4.30 22.80
CA GLY A 274 -15.70 4.80 21.53
C GLY A 274 -14.80 4.52 20.32
N ALA A 275 -13.90 3.54 20.43
CA ALA A 275 -12.87 3.27 19.44
C ALA A 275 -13.46 2.69 18.16
N THR A 276 -13.27 3.42 17.07
CA THR A 276 -13.64 3.03 15.71
C THR A 276 -12.41 3.04 14.82
N GLY A 277 -12.41 2.23 13.77
CA GLY A 277 -11.35 2.19 12.78
C GLY A 277 -10.17 1.30 13.12
N THR A 278 -8.99 1.71 12.66
CA THR A 278 -7.78 0.88 12.63
C THR A 278 -6.70 1.30 13.60
N GLU A 279 -6.84 2.50 14.18
CA GLU A 279 -5.85 3.10 15.08
C GLU A 279 -6.52 3.80 16.26
N LEU A 280 -6.00 3.60 17.46
CA LEU A 280 -6.42 4.26 18.69
C LEU A 280 -5.19 4.57 19.53
N GLU A 281 -5.07 5.81 19.99
CA GLU A 281 -4.08 6.20 20.99
C GLU A 281 -4.81 6.99 22.08
N ASP A 282 -4.90 6.40 23.27
CA ASP A 282 -5.43 7.04 24.46
C ASP A 282 -4.51 6.78 25.66
N GLU A 283 -4.87 7.19 26.88
CA GLU A 283 -3.97 7.05 28.04
C GLU A 283 -3.70 5.59 28.42
N ASP A 284 -4.61 4.68 28.08
CA ASP A 284 -4.56 3.28 28.48
C ASP A 284 -4.16 2.36 27.33
N TRP A 285 -4.51 2.70 26.10
CA TRP A 285 -4.38 1.88 24.91
C TRP A 285 -3.59 2.53 23.79
N PHE A 286 -2.75 1.71 23.17
CA PHE A 286 -2.15 1.96 21.88
C PHE A 286 -2.57 0.84 20.94
N VAL A 287 -3.27 1.17 19.86
CA VAL A 287 -3.67 0.26 18.79
C VAL A 287 -3.29 0.87 17.45
N SER A 288 -2.56 0.13 16.64
CA SER A 288 -2.23 0.50 15.27
C SER A 288 -2.02 -0.73 14.40
N ILE A 289 -2.29 -0.59 13.10
CA ILE A 289 -1.96 -1.60 12.09
C ILE A 289 -0.76 -1.08 11.29
N SER A 290 0.28 -1.89 11.17
CA SER A 290 1.49 -1.54 10.43
C SER A 290 2.03 -2.77 9.71
N ASN A 291 2.27 -2.67 8.40
CA ASN A 291 2.79 -3.77 7.56
C ASN A 291 2.02 -5.09 7.72
N ALA A 292 0.69 -5.02 7.67
CA ALA A 292 -0.24 -6.16 7.91
C ALA A 292 -0.10 -6.83 9.29
N ARG A 293 0.53 -6.16 10.26
CA ARG A 293 0.67 -6.61 11.66
C ARG A 293 -0.12 -5.69 12.57
N ILE A 294 -0.74 -6.28 13.59
CA ILE A 294 -1.52 -5.54 14.58
C ILE A 294 -0.63 -5.31 15.81
N VAL A 295 -0.44 -4.04 16.17
CA VAL A 295 0.26 -3.60 17.37
C VAL A 295 -0.78 -3.04 18.31
N ALA A 296 -1.16 -3.81 19.33
CA ALA A 296 -2.20 -3.43 20.28
C ALA A 296 -1.73 -3.75 21.70
N PHE A 297 -1.50 -2.71 22.52
CA PHE A 297 -1.02 -2.86 23.88
C PHE A 297 -1.74 -1.94 24.84
N ARG A 298 -2.03 -2.47 26.03
CA ARG A 298 -2.49 -1.71 27.18
C ARG A 298 -1.30 -1.29 28.05
N ARG A 299 -1.32 -0.06 28.58
CA ARG A 299 -0.19 0.53 29.31
C ARG A 299 0.16 -0.24 30.57
N ASP A 300 -0.84 -0.73 31.29
CA ASP A 300 -0.68 -1.51 32.51
C ASP A 300 -0.03 -2.89 32.28
N TYR A 301 -0.10 -3.43 31.07
CA TYR A 301 0.55 -4.67 30.67
C TYR A 301 2.07 -4.52 30.53
N ILE A 302 2.54 -3.32 30.15
CA ILE A 302 3.92 -3.07 29.77
C ILE A 302 4.78 -2.71 30.99
N LYS A 303 5.95 -3.32 31.08
CA LYS A 303 7.01 -2.97 32.05
C LYS A 303 8.11 -2.13 31.42
N LYS A 304 8.56 -2.53 30.23
CA LYS A 304 9.66 -1.86 29.50
C LYS A 304 9.55 -2.14 28.01
N ILE A 305 9.88 -1.14 27.20
CA ILE A 305 10.05 -1.25 25.75
C ILE A 305 11.51 -1.00 25.42
N SER A 306 12.14 -1.88 24.63
CA SER A 306 13.52 -1.69 24.15
C SER A 306 13.60 -0.59 23.07
N ALA A 307 14.81 -0.23 22.66
CA ALA A 307 14.99 0.55 21.44
C ALA A 307 14.51 -0.27 20.21
N VAL A 308 14.18 0.46 19.15
CA VAL A 308 13.91 -0.13 17.84
C VAL A 308 15.21 -0.70 17.30
N GLU A 309 15.16 -1.94 16.84
CA GLU A 309 16.24 -2.64 16.16
C GLU A 309 15.84 -2.83 14.70
N ASP A 310 16.73 -2.49 13.78
CA ASP A 310 16.58 -2.84 12.38
C ASP A 310 16.86 -4.34 12.21
N SER A 311 16.00 -5.03 11.46
CA SER A 311 16.21 -6.45 11.14
C SER A 311 15.88 -6.72 9.69
N ASP A 312 16.44 -7.80 9.12
CA ASP A 312 16.18 -8.24 7.74
C ASP A 312 14.68 -8.48 7.45
N SER A 313 13.87 -8.66 8.51
CA SER A 313 12.41 -8.88 8.44
C SER A 313 11.57 -7.64 8.74
N GLY A 314 12.20 -6.47 8.79
CA GLY A 314 11.63 -5.18 9.20
C GLY A 314 11.98 -4.79 10.62
N ASN A 315 11.65 -3.55 10.99
CA ASN A 315 11.97 -3.01 12.32
C ASN A 315 11.25 -3.78 13.42
N ARG A 316 11.92 -3.95 14.55
CA ARG A 316 11.40 -4.68 15.70
C ARG A 316 11.72 -4.01 17.01
N CYS A 317 10.89 -4.24 18.01
CA CYS A 317 11.19 -3.91 19.39
C CYS A 317 10.87 -5.09 20.32
N MET A 318 11.58 -5.16 21.44
CA MET A 318 11.33 -6.11 22.50
C MET A 318 10.48 -5.45 23.59
N LEU A 319 9.27 -5.97 23.78
CA LEU A 319 8.37 -5.53 24.83
C LEU A 319 8.44 -6.50 26.01
N THR A 320 8.74 -5.99 27.19
CA THR A 320 8.72 -6.79 28.44
C THR A 320 7.42 -6.48 29.17
N ALA A 321 6.59 -7.50 29.38
CA ALA A 321 5.37 -7.41 30.16
C ALA A 321 5.69 -7.31 31.67
N LYS A 322 4.74 -6.79 32.48
CA LYS A 322 4.88 -6.78 33.95
C LYS A 322 5.01 -8.19 34.55
N SER A 323 4.44 -9.20 33.88
CA SER A 323 4.64 -10.62 34.19
C SER A 323 6.07 -11.14 33.93
N GLY A 324 6.98 -10.30 33.42
CA GLY A 324 8.37 -10.65 33.12
C GLY A 324 8.58 -11.31 31.74
N ARG A 325 7.50 -11.62 31.02
CA ARG A 325 7.56 -12.19 29.67
C ARG A 325 8.05 -11.16 28.66
N LYS A 326 8.82 -11.62 27.68
CA LYS A 326 9.34 -10.80 26.58
C LYS A 326 8.63 -11.17 25.27
N HIS A 327 8.16 -10.16 24.55
CA HIS A 327 7.46 -10.29 23.28
C HIS A 327 8.23 -9.53 22.19
N LYS A 328 8.44 -10.18 21.05
CA LYS A 328 9.00 -9.55 19.86
C LYS A 328 7.86 -8.90 19.07
N VAL A 329 7.87 -7.58 19.01
CA VAL A 329 6.90 -6.78 18.25
C VAL A 329 7.57 -6.30 16.99
N TYR A 330 6.86 -6.37 15.87
CA TYR A 330 7.36 -5.96 14.57
C TYR A 330 6.35 -5.04 13.92
N ALA A 331 6.81 -3.90 13.43
CA ALA A 331 6.04 -2.89 12.72
C ALA A 331 7.01 -1.94 11.99
N ALA A 332 6.50 -0.94 11.29
CA ALA A 332 7.31 0.16 10.80
C ALA A 332 8.02 0.89 11.96
N GLY A 333 9.21 1.46 11.70
CA GLY A 333 10.00 2.17 12.71
C GLY A 333 9.23 3.28 13.41
N SER A 334 8.54 4.11 12.62
CA SER A 334 7.67 5.18 13.12
C SER A 334 6.62 4.66 14.10
N THR A 335 5.87 3.61 13.75
CA THR A 335 4.87 2.99 14.63
C THR A 335 5.47 2.47 15.94
N LEU A 336 6.70 1.95 15.91
CA LEU A 336 7.38 1.46 17.12
C LEU A 336 7.91 2.60 18.00
N ASP A 337 8.38 3.69 17.39
CA ASP A 337 8.78 4.89 18.10
C ASP A 337 7.58 5.63 18.70
N ASP A 338 6.44 5.61 18.02
CA ASP A 338 5.17 6.10 18.54
C ASP A 338 4.74 5.32 19.78
N LEU A 339 4.71 3.98 19.70
CA LEU A 339 4.41 3.11 20.85
C LEU A 339 5.34 3.42 22.03
N ARG A 340 6.62 3.68 21.77
CA ARG A 340 7.60 4.01 22.81
C ARG A 340 7.40 5.40 23.39
N THR A 341 7.02 6.36 22.56
CA THR A 341 6.73 7.74 22.97
C THR A 341 5.48 7.78 23.82
N TRP A 342 4.41 7.13 23.35
CA TRP A 342 3.16 6.92 24.07
C TRP A 342 3.39 6.31 25.47
N PHE A 343 4.18 5.23 25.54
CA PHE A 343 4.48 4.59 26.83
C PHE A 343 5.27 5.49 27.80
N ARG A 344 6.08 6.43 27.29
CA ARG A 344 6.90 7.33 28.12
C ARG A 344 6.18 8.60 28.54
N ARG A 345 5.38 9.18 27.64
CA ARG A 345 4.89 10.58 27.77
C ARG A 345 3.40 10.70 28.00
N GLY A 346 2.62 9.62 27.86
CA GLY A 346 1.16 9.74 27.85
C GLY A 346 0.59 9.65 26.45
N ALA A 347 -0.73 9.74 26.33
CA ALA A 347 -1.40 9.81 25.04
C ALA A 347 -1.03 11.10 24.31
N ARG A 348 -0.65 11.02 23.04
CA ARG A 348 -0.57 12.21 22.19
C ARG A 348 -1.89 12.39 21.46
N LYS A 349 -2.51 13.57 21.56
CA LYS A 349 -3.57 13.95 20.62
C LYS A 349 -2.93 14.15 19.25
N ARG A 350 -3.02 13.12 18.41
CA ARG A 350 -2.44 13.12 17.08
C ARG A 350 -3.54 13.22 16.04
N THR A 351 -3.47 14.25 15.21
CA THR A 351 -4.42 14.47 14.11
C THR A 351 -4.18 13.44 13.01
N MET A 352 -5.22 13.07 12.25
CA MET A 352 -5.05 12.12 11.14
C MET A 352 -4.14 12.65 10.02
N THR A 353 -3.99 13.97 9.92
CA THR A 353 -3.05 14.64 9.02
C THR A 353 -1.60 14.38 9.42
N GLU A 354 -1.25 14.51 10.70
CA GLU A 354 0.08 14.12 11.23
C GLU A 354 0.36 12.62 11.03
N ARG A 355 -0.67 11.76 11.00
CA ARG A 355 -0.50 10.32 10.74
C ARG A 355 -0.25 10.02 9.27
N ALA A 356 -0.99 10.69 8.39
CA ALA A 356 -0.76 10.58 6.96
C ALA A 356 0.64 11.06 6.57
N GLN A 357 1.15 12.09 7.26
CA GLN A 357 2.50 12.60 7.05
C GLN A 357 3.59 11.58 7.44
N ASP A 358 3.51 10.94 8.61
CA ASP A 358 4.47 9.89 8.97
C ASP A 358 4.37 8.65 8.08
N ALA A 359 3.17 8.31 7.62
CA ALA A 359 3.01 7.24 6.65
C ALA A 359 3.74 7.59 5.34
N LEU A 360 3.75 8.87 4.93
CA LEU A 360 4.54 9.33 3.79
C LEU A 360 6.05 9.28 4.04
N GLU A 361 6.49 9.62 5.25
CA GLU A 361 7.89 9.56 5.65
C GLU A 361 8.43 8.12 5.61
N THR A 362 7.62 7.10 5.95
CA THR A 362 8.04 5.70 5.84
C THR A 362 8.25 5.19 4.39
N ILE A 363 7.78 5.94 3.39
CA ILE A 363 7.95 5.63 1.96
C ILE A 363 9.09 6.48 1.34
N GLY A 364 9.61 7.47 2.08
CA GLY A 364 10.78 8.27 1.69
C GLY A 364 12.08 7.53 1.98
#